data_AF-A0AA97D8M4-F1
#
_entry.id   AF-A0AA97D8M4-F1
#
_cell.length_a   1.000
_cell.length_b   1.000
_cell.length_c   1.000
_cell.angle_alpha   90.00
_cell.angle_beta   90.00
_cell.angle_gamma   90.00
#
_symmetry.space_group_name_H-M   'P 1'
#
loop_
_entity.id
_entity.type
_entity.pdbx_description
1 polymer ?
#
loop_
_entity_poly.entity_id
_entity_poly.type
_entity_poly.pdbx_seq_one_letter_code
_entity_poly.pdbx_strand_id
1 'polypeptide(L)'
;MNIALIAHDAKKELMVQFCIAYCGVLSRHDLCATGTTGKLVSEATGLQIQKFLSGSQGGDQQISARIACNEVDLLLFFRDPLTAKPSEPNDMNMLRLCDMHNIPVATNIATAEVLIHGLERGDLDWRNILNPKG
;
A
#
# COMPACT_ATOMS: atom_id res chain seq x y z
N MET A 1 6.59 -0.18 10.61
CA MET A 1 5.67 0.72 9.88
C MET A 1 4.46 -0.07 9.39
N ASN A 2 3.35 0.61 9.21
CA ASN A 2 2.10 0.10 8.65
C ASN A 2 2.06 0.40 7.15
N ILE A 3 2.07 -0.63 6.30
CA ILE A 3 2.17 -0.49 4.84
C ILE A 3 0.85 -0.94 4.20
N ALA A 4 0.25 -0.07 3.41
CA ALA A 4 -0.96 -0.36 2.65
C ALA A 4 -0.62 -0.79 1.22
N LEU A 5 -1.19 -1.91 0.77
CA LEU A 5 -1.03 -2.47 -0.57
C LEU A 5 -2.36 -2.40 -1.34
N ILE A 6 -2.37 -1.70 -2.48
CA ILE A 6 -3.52 -1.60 -3.37
C ILE A 6 -3.05 -1.80 -4.81
N ALA A 7 -3.80 -2.57 -5.59
CA ALA A 7 -3.52 -2.73 -7.02
C ALA A 7 -4.81 -2.81 -7.84
N HIS A 8 -4.85 -2.06 -8.95
CA HIS A 8 -5.82 -2.28 -10.01
C HIS A 8 -5.66 -3.69 -10.58
N ASP A 9 -6.72 -4.25 -11.15
CA ASP A 9 -6.76 -5.63 -11.65
C ASP A 9 -5.58 -5.95 -12.56
N ALA A 10 -5.31 -5.08 -13.54
CA ALA A 10 -4.19 -5.23 -14.48
C ALA A 10 -2.80 -5.11 -13.84
N LYS A 11 -2.71 -4.69 -12.58
CA LYS A 11 -1.46 -4.51 -11.83
C LYS A 11 -1.30 -5.47 -10.65
N LYS A 12 -2.27 -6.36 -10.41
CA LYS A 12 -2.21 -7.32 -9.28
C LYS A 12 -1.04 -8.29 -9.42
N GLU A 13 -0.76 -8.78 -10.62
CA GLU A 13 0.40 -9.65 -10.86
C GLU A 13 1.71 -8.93 -10.55
N LEU A 14 1.85 -7.67 -11.00
CA LEU A 14 2.99 -6.83 -10.70
C LEU A 14 3.16 -6.59 -9.19
N MET A 15 2.06 -6.35 -8.47
CA MET A 15 2.05 -6.20 -7.01
C MET A 15 2.55 -7.47 -6.31
N VAL A 16 2.09 -8.64 -6.76
CA VAL A 16 2.53 -9.94 -6.23
C VAL A 16 4.02 -10.14 -6.47
N GLN A 17 4.50 -9.92 -7.70
CA GLN A 17 5.92 -10.06 -8.04
C GLN A 17 6.80 -9.12 -7.22
N PHE A 18 6.39 -7.86 -7.04
CA PHE A 18 7.07 -6.89 -6.20
C PHE A 18 7.14 -7.39 -4.73
N CYS A 19 6.03 -7.87 -4.19
CA CYS A 19 6.00 -8.37 -2.82
C CYS A 19 6.81 -9.66 -2.62
N ILE A 20 6.93 -10.52 -3.64
CA ILE A 20 7.83 -11.69 -3.62
C ILE A 20 9.28 -11.21 -3.54
N ALA A 21 9.68 -10.30 -4.44
CA ALA A 21 11.05 -9.79 -4.51
C ALA A 21 11.49 -9.13 -3.19
N TYR A 22 10.59 -8.39 -2.54
CA TYR A 22 10.87 -7.64 -1.31
C TYR A 22 10.27 -8.26 -0.05
N CYS A 23 9.94 -9.56 -0.07
CA CYS A 23 9.34 -10.26 1.07
C CYS A 23 10.21 -10.14 2.35
N GLY A 24 11.53 -10.21 2.20
CA GLY A 24 12.48 -10.05 3.32
C GLY A 24 12.43 -8.68 4.01
N VAL A 25 12.04 -7.63 3.29
CA VAL A 25 11.83 -6.28 3.85
C VAL A 25 10.41 -6.17 4.41
N LEU A 26 9.41 -6.53 3.62
CA LEU A 26 7.99 -6.39 3.96
C LEU A 26 7.58 -7.21 5.20
N SER A 27 8.22 -8.36 5.42
CA SER A 27 7.98 -9.23 6.59
C SER A 27 8.30 -8.58 7.95
N ARG A 28 9.02 -7.46 7.97
CA ARG A 28 9.38 -6.71 9.20
C ARG A 28 8.36 -5.60 9.52
N HIS A 29 7.26 -5.54 8.78
CA HIS A 29 6.30 -4.46 8.83
C HIS A 29 4.87 -5.01 8.91
N ASP A 30 3.96 -4.19 9.41
CA ASP A 30 2.55 -4.52 9.47
C ASP A 30 1.93 -4.22 8.10
N LEU A 31 1.32 -5.22 7.46
CA LEU A 31 0.78 -5.08 6.11
C LEU A 31 -0.74 -5.08 6.14
N CYS A 32 -1.35 -4.17 5.37
CA CYS A 32 -2.77 -4.19 5.09
C CYS A 32 -3.04 -4.01 3.59
N ALA A 33 -4.18 -4.50 3.11
CA ALA A 33 -4.48 -4.46 1.68
C ALA A 33 -5.99 -4.54 1.41
N THR A 34 -6.40 -4.12 0.22
CA THR A 34 -7.75 -4.44 -0.30
C THR A 34 -7.87 -5.94 -0.56
N GLY A 35 -9.10 -6.47 -0.43
CA GLY A 35 -9.36 -7.91 -0.30
C GLY A 35 -8.63 -8.80 -1.31
N THR A 36 -8.85 -8.59 -2.61
CA THR A 36 -8.23 -9.42 -3.66
C THR A 36 -6.71 -9.25 -3.71
N THR A 37 -6.21 -8.02 -3.57
CA THR A 37 -4.77 -7.72 -3.56
C THR A 37 -4.08 -8.45 -2.40
N GLY A 38 -4.60 -8.29 -1.18
CA GLY A 38 -4.05 -8.92 0.01
C GLY A 38 -4.12 -10.44 -0.02
N LYS A 39 -5.19 -11.01 -0.58
CA LYS A 39 -5.30 -12.46 -0.77
C LYS A 39 -4.17 -12.98 -1.66
N LEU A 40 -4.01 -12.42 -2.86
CA LEU A 40 -3.02 -12.89 -3.83
C LEU A 40 -1.58 -12.75 -3.29
N VAL A 41 -1.27 -11.63 -2.64
CA VAL A 41 0.06 -11.41 -2.06
C VAL A 41 0.31 -12.39 -0.92
N SER A 42 -0.64 -12.58 0.01
CA SER A 42 -0.50 -13.50 1.14
C SER A 42 -0.31 -14.94 0.68
N GLU A 43 -1.06 -15.39 -0.33
CA GLU A 43 -0.92 -16.74 -0.92
C GLU A 43 0.45 -16.96 -1.57
N ALA A 44 0.99 -15.95 -2.25
CA ALA A 44 2.26 -16.07 -2.96
C ALA A 44 3.51 -15.93 -2.08
N THR A 45 3.39 -15.22 -0.94
CA THR A 45 4.55 -14.83 -0.11
C THR A 45 4.54 -15.44 1.29
N GLY A 46 3.38 -15.90 1.77
CA GLY A 46 3.19 -16.30 3.17
C GLY A 46 3.09 -15.14 4.16
N LEU A 47 3.16 -13.89 3.68
CA LEU A 47 3.05 -12.70 4.53
C LEU A 47 1.67 -12.63 5.20
N GLN A 48 1.66 -12.24 6.47
CA GLN A 48 0.44 -11.93 7.20
C GLN A 48 -0.04 -10.54 6.79
N ILE A 49 -1.24 -10.47 6.19
CA ILE A 49 -1.81 -9.23 5.66
C ILE A 49 -3.22 -9.04 6.22
N GLN A 50 -3.46 -7.90 6.85
CA GLN A 50 -4.80 -7.48 7.20
C GLN A 50 -5.58 -7.15 5.92
N LYS A 51 -6.55 -8.00 5.59
CA LYS A 51 -7.38 -7.84 4.40
C LYS A 51 -8.63 -7.01 4.73
N PHE A 52 -8.81 -5.92 4.00
CA PHE A 52 -10.03 -5.14 3.97
C PHE A 52 -10.98 -5.66 2.90
N LEU A 53 -12.11 -4.98 2.71
CA LEU A 53 -13.01 -5.24 1.60
C LEU A 53 -12.28 -5.07 0.25
N SER A 54 -12.89 -5.58 -0.82
CA SER A 54 -12.43 -5.24 -2.17
C SER A 54 -12.61 -3.73 -2.43
N GLY A 55 -11.84 -3.15 -3.35
CA GLY A 55 -11.98 -1.74 -3.71
C GLY A 55 -13.41 -1.37 -4.13
N SER A 56 -14.05 -2.22 -4.93
CA SER A 56 -15.45 -2.03 -5.37
C SER A 56 -16.49 -2.12 -4.24
N GLN A 57 -16.11 -2.62 -3.07
CA GLN A 57 -16.95 -2.73 -1.88
C GLN A 57 -16.55 -1.72 -0.79
N GLY A 58 -15.69 -0.74 -1.09
CA GLY A 58 -15.26 0.30 -0.16
C GLY A 58 -14.01 -0.02 0.65
N GLY A 59 -13.22 -1.02 0.26
CA GLY A 59 -11.95 -1.32 0.92
C GLY A 59 -10.90 -0.21 0.78
N ASP A 60 -10.97 0.55 -0.31
CA ASP A 60 -10.19 1.77 -0.52
C ASP A 60 -10.59 2.88 0.48
N GLN A 61 -11.87 3.00 0.80
CA GLN A 61 -12.35 3.94 1.82
C GLN A 61 -11.90 3.50 3.23
N GLN A 62 -11.88 2.20 3.51
CA GLN A 62 -11.34 1.67 4.76
C GLN A 62 -9.86 2.04 4.93
N ILE A 63 -9.05 1.88 3.87
CA ILE A 63 -7.63 2.30 3.91
C ILE A 63 -7.51 3.82 3.95
N SER A 64 -8.32 4.57 3.21
CA SER A 64 -8.32 6.04 3.24
C SER A 64 -8.62 6.59 4.63
N ALA A 65 -9.56 6.00 5.36
CA ALA A 65 -9.85 6.37 6.74
C ALA A 65 -8.62 6.17 7.64
N ARG A 66 -7.87 5.07 7.45
CA ARG A 66 -6.63 4.80 8.18
C ARG A 66 -5.52 5.79 7.82
N ILE A 67 -5.38 6.16 6.56
CA ILE A 67 -4.47 7.23 6.11
C ILE A 67 -4.83 8.54 6.81
N ALA A 68 -6.12 8.90 6.87
CA ALA A 68 -6.58 10.12 7.55
C ALA A 68 -6.35 10.10 9.07
N CYS A 69 -6.41 8.92 9.69
CA CYS A 69 -6.06 8.70 11.09
C CYS A 69 -4.55 8.52 11.32
N ASN A 70 -3.71 8.71 10.30
CA ASN A 70 -2.27 8.50 10.34
C ASN A 70 -1.87 7.08 10.76
N GLU A 71 -2.71 6.08 10.49
CA GLU A 71 -2.46 4.66 10.82
C GLU A 71 -1.76 3.92 9.67
N VAL A 72 -1.45 4.60 8.57
CA VAL A 72 -0.69 4.08 7.42
C VAL A 72 0.56 4.93 7.24
N ASP A 73 1.71 4.29 7.25
CA ASP A 73 3.01 4.93 7.14
C ASP A 73 3.55 4.94 5.70
N LEU A 74 3.11 4.00 4.85
CA LEU A 74 3.53 3.87 3.45
C LEU A 74 2.38 3.32 2.61
N LEU A 75 2.10 3.95 1.47
CA LEU A 75 1.12 3.46 0.49
C LEU A 75 1.80 2.98 -0.79
N LEU A 76 1.64 1.70 -1.10
CA LEU A 76 2.01 1.11 -2.39
C LEU A 76 0.72 0.88 -3.20
N PHE A 77 0.45 1.76 -4.16
CA PHE A 77 -0.77 1.74 -4.96
C PHE A 77 -0.45 1.58 -6.45
N PHE A 78 -0.46 0.35 -6.97
CA PHE A 78 -0.19 0.11 -8.39
C PHE A 78 -1.43 0.30 -9.25
N ARG A 79 -1.43 1.40 -10.01
CA ARG A 79 -2.56 1.86 -10.80
C ARG A 79 -2.44 1.48 -12.27
N ASP A 80 -3.57 1.25 -12.90
CA ASP A 80 -3.69 1.18 -14.36
C ASP A 80 -4.10 2.56 -14.90
N PRO A 81 -3.19 3.32 -15.54
CA PRO A 81 -3.50 4.66 -16.02
C PRO A 81 -4.28 4.68 -17.34
N LEU A 82 -4.44 3.54 -18.03
CA LEU A 82 -5.03 3.47 -19.37
C LEU A 82 -6.44 2.87 -19.36
N THR A 83 -6.63 1.81 -18.57
CA THR A 83 -7.85 0.98 -18.64
C THR A 83 -8.46 0.67 -17.28
N ALA A 84 -8.31 1.59 -16.31
CA ALA A 84 -8.96 1.44 -15.01
C ALA A 84 -10.49 1.26 -15.14
N LYS A 85 -11.04 0.29 -14.43
CA LYS A 85 -12.48 0.02 -14.46
C LYS A 85 -13.22 1.04 -13.57
N PRO A 86 -14.48 1.40 -13.87
CA PRO A 86 -15.26 2.31 -13.03
C PRO A 86 -15.44 1.86 -11.58
N SER A 87 -15.34 0.55 -11.32
CA SER A 87 -15.42 -0.03 -9.97
C SER A 87 -14.09 -0.05 -9.22
N GLU A 88 -13.00 0.39 -9.83
CA GLU A 88 -11.72 0.54 -9.16
C GLU A 88 -11.68 1.82 -8.32
N PRO A 89 -10.83 1.87 -7.28
CA PRO A 89 -10.76 3.00 -6.37
C PRO A 89 -10.57 4.35 -7.06
N ASN A 90 -11.16 5.40 -6.48
CA ASN A 90 -10.91 6.77 -6.94
C ASN A 90 -9.61 7.31 -6.32
N ASP A 91 -8.56 7.35 -7.14
CA ASP A 91 -7.19 7.67 -6.74
C ASP A 91 -7.02 9.02 -6.03
N MET A 92 -7.73 10.06 -6.48
CA MET A 92 -7.35 11.44 -6.15
C MET A 92 -7.59 11.81 -4.68
N ASN A 93 -8.62 11.24 -4.06
CA ASN A 93 -8.90 11.50 -2.65
C ASN A 93 -7.86 10.85 -1.74
N MET A 94 -7.43 9.63 -2.07
CA MET A 94 -6.41 8.92 -1.31
C MET A 94 -5.05 9.61 -1.43
N LEU A 95 -4.67 10.01 -2.64
CA LEU A 95 -3.43 10.77 -2.87
C LEU A 95 -3.42 12.10 -2.12
N ARG A 96 -4.54 12.84 -2.15
CA ARG A 96 -4.69 14.08 -1.37
C ARG A 96 -4.50 13.86 0.14
N LEU A 97 -5.00 12.75 0.68
CA LEU A 97 -4.79 12.40 2.09
C LEU A 97 -3.31 12.07 2.35
N CYS A 98 -2.65 11.35 1.43
CA CYS A 98 -1.21 11.10 1.55
C CYS A 98 -0.42 12.42 1.58
N ASP A 99 -0.73 13.37 0.70
CA ASP A 99 -0.08 14.69 0.68
C ASP A 99 -0.29 15.44 2.00
N MET A 100 -1.52 15.43 2.53
CA MET A 100 -1.87 16.13 3.77
C MET A 100 -1.15 15.58 5.00
N HIS A 101 -0.91 14.26 5.05
CA HIS A 101 -0.22 13.58 6.15
C HIS A 101 1.25 13.28 5.85
N ASN A 102 1.77 13.82 4.74
CA ASN A 102 3.11 13.56 4.21
C ASN A 102 3.43 12.07 3.98
N ILE A 103 2.43 11.18 3.78
CA ILE A 103 2.58 9.72 3.59
C ILE A 103 3.32 9.43 2.28
N PRO A 104 4.42 8.63 2.25
CA PRO A 104 5.14 8.36 1.03
C PRO A 104 4.24 7.44 0.23
N VAL A 105 4.11 7.73 -1.05
CA VAL A 105 3.20 6.99 -1.92
C VAL A 105 3.90 6.60 -3.20
N ALA A 106 3.84 5.32 -3.52
CA ALA A 106 4.22 4.81 -4.83
C ALA A 106 2.96 4.55 -5.63
N THR A 107 2.81 5.21 -6.78
CA THR A 107 1.71 4.93 -7.72
C THR A 107 2.09 4.00 -8.87
N ASN A 108 3.35 3.60 -8.92
CA ASN A 108 3.95 2.74 -9.93
C ASN A 108 5.16 2.00 -9.33
N ILE A 109 5.70 1.02 -10.07
CA ILE A 109 6.82 0.20 -9.60
C ILE A 109 8.12 0.99 -9.44
N ALA A 110 8.42 1.93 -10.34
CA ALA A 110 9.68 2.69 -10.28
C ALA A 110 9.80 3.50 -8.97
N THR A 111 8.71 4.12 -8.53
CA THR A 111 8.67 4.81 -7.23
C THR A 111 8.69 3.82 -6.06
N ALA A 112 8.03 2.66 -6.19
CA ALA A 112 8.00 1.65 -5.14
C ALA A 112 9.38 1.05 -4.87
N GLU A 113 10.18 0.82 -5.91
CA GLU A 113 11.58 0.39 -5.83
C GLU A 113 12.44 1.36 -5.01
N VAL A 114 12.29 2.66 -5.25
CA VAL A 114 13.02 3.68 -4.48
C VAL A 114 12.54 3.69 -3.02
N LEU A 115 11.23 3.62 -2.80
CA LEU A 115 10.65 3.68 -1.46
C LEU A 115 10.94 2.43 -0.63
N ILE A 116 10.97 1.23 -1.22
CA ILE A 116 11.25 -0.01 -0.48
C ILE A 116 12.71 -0.10 -0.06
N HIS A 117 13.65 0.35 -0.90
CA HIS A 117 15.05 0.47 -0.50
C HIS A 117 15.26 1.59 0.52
N GLY A 118 14.55 2.71 0.38
CA GLY A 118 14.55 3.75 1.42
C GLY A 118 14.05 3.22 2.76
N LEU A 119 12.96 2.45 2.75
CA LEU A 119 12.43 1.79 3.93
C LEU A 119 13.44 0.82 4.56
N GLU A 120 14.10 -0.01 3.74
CA GLU A 120 15.12 -0.96 4.19
C GLU A 120 16.33 -0.26 4.85
N ARG A 121 16.73 0.90 4.34
CA ARG A 121 17.82 1.72 4.90
C ARG A 121 17.42 2.53 6.14
N GLY A 122 16.12 2.63 6.45
CA GLY A 122 15.61 3.48 7.52
C GLY A 122 15.38 4.94 7.11
N ASP A 123 15.43 5.27 5.82
CA ASP A 123 15.22 6.64 5.31
C ASP A 123 13.81 7.19 5.63
N LEU A 124 12.87 6.31 6.00
CA LEU A 124 11.50 6.65 6.36
C LEU A 124 11.27 6.74 7.88
N ASP A 125 12.28 6.49 8.73
CA ASP A 125 12.11 6.36 10.20
C ASP A 125 11.62 7.65 10.88
N TRP A 126 11.79 8.80 10.23
CA TRP A 126 11.19 10.08 10.64
C TRP A 126 9.68 9.97 10.86
N ARG A 127 9.00 9.00 10.23
CA ARG A 127 7.58 8.75 10.45
C ARG A 127 7.23 8.22 11.83
N ASN A 128 8.10 7.40 12.42
CA ASN A 128 7.88 6.90 13.77
C ASN A 128 7.96 8.04 14.81
N ILE A 129 8.65 9.14 14.47
CA ILE A 129 8.75 10.34 15.33
C ILE A 129 7.47 11.18 15.24
N LEU A 130 6.94 11.38 14.04
CA LEU A 130 5.71 12.13 13.82
C LEU A 130 4.45 11.38 14.27
N ASN A 131 4.53 10.06 14.32
CA ASN A 131 3.44 9.19 14.75
C ASN A 131 3.95 8.13 15.74
N PRO A 132 4.23 8.53 17.00
CA PRO A 132 4.70 7.59 17.99
C PRO A 132 3.61 6.54 18.23
N LYS A 133 3.92 5.27 17.93
CA LYS A 133 3.09 4.16 18.38
C LYS A 133 3.18 4.12 19.90
N GLY A 134 2.04 4.37 20.57
CA GLY A 134 1.93 4.33 22.03
C GLY A 134 2.18 2.97 22.62
#